data_AF-A0A975PFB3-F1
#
_entry.id   AF-A0A975PFB3-F1
#
_cell.length_a   1.000
_cell.length_b   1.000
_cell.length_c   1.000
_cell.angle_alpha   90.00
_cell.angle_beta   90.00
_cell.angle_gamma   90.00
#
_symmetry.space_group_name_H-M   'P 1'
#
loop_
_entity.id
_entity.type
_entity.pdbx_description
1 polymer ?
#
loop_
_entity_poly.entity_id
_entity_poly.type
_entity_poly.pdbx_seq_one_letter_code
_entity_poly.pdbx_strand_id
1 'polypeptide(L)' 'MATKKSLKDLTSRQKKLVGVSATVQFALAGLALADIWRRPASEVRGSRALWSAACAVNFIGPLSYFIFGRRK' A
#
# COMPACT_ATOMS: atom_id res chain seq x y z
N MET A 1 24.84 11.17 25.71
CA MET A 1 24.29 12.24 24.85
C MET A 1 23.78 11.59 23.56
N ALA A 2 22.48 11.68 23.27
CA ALA A 2 21.90 11.09 22.06
C ALA A 2 22.28 11.96 20.85
N THR A 3 23.20 11.48 20.01
CA THR A 3 23.63 12.15 18.79
C THR A 3 22.43 12.37 17.88
N LYS A 4 22.04 13.65 17.69
CA LYS A 4 21.03 14.06 16.70
C LYS A 4 21.47 13.60 15.31
N LYS A 5 20.81 12.58 14.76
CA LYS A 5 20.99 12.15 13.38
C LYS A 5 20.60 13.28 12.44
N SER A 6 21.61 13.85 11.77
CA SER A 6 21.45 14.88 10.75
C SER A 6 20.81 14.28 9.50
N LEU A 7 19.96 15.04 8.80
CA LEU A 7 19.31 14.65 7.54
C LEU A 7 20.31 14.33 6.39
N LYS A 8 21.60 14.61 6.61
CA LYS A 8 22.73 14.28 5.74
C LYS A 8 23.36 12.90 6.03
N ASP A 9 23.06 12.28 7.17
CA ASP A 9 23.52 10.93 7.58
C ASP A 9 22.56 9.81 7.15
N LEU A 10 21.44 10.16 6.51
CA LEU A 10 20.64 9.18 5.79
C LEU A 10 21.43 8.77 4.56
N THR A 11 22.02 7.57 4.58
CA THR A 11 22.71 6.99 3.43
C THR A 11 21.83 7.20 2.19
N SER A 12 22.39 7.55 1.02
CA SER A 12 21.62 7.70 -0.24
C SER A 12 20.65 6.54 -0.49
N ARG A 13 21.00 5.37 0.05
CA ARG A 13 20.19 4.15 0.13
C ARG A 13 18.88 4.30 0.92
N GLN A 14 18.86 4.96 2.09
CA GLN A 14 17.63 5.18 2.88
C GLN A 14 16.67 6.14 2.20
N LYS A 15 17.17 7.25 1.63
CA LYS A 15 16.32 8.16 0.82
C LYS A 15 15.73 7.44 -0.40
N LYS A 16 16.54 6.63 -1.10
CA LYS A 16 16.03 5.75 -2.17
C LYS A 16 14.99 4.78 -1.64
N LEU A 17 15.22 4.14 -0.50
CA LEU A 17 14.30 3.16 0.07
C LEU A 17 12.94 3.80 0.41
N VAL A 18 12.95 4.99 1.01
CA VAL A 18 11.73 5.75 1.31
C VAL A 18 11.01 6.12 0.01
N GLY A 19 11.72 6.65 -0.99
CA GLY A 19 11.13 6.98 -2.30
C GLY A 19 10.51 5.77 -2.98
N VAL A 20 11.24 4.64 -3.06
CA VAL A 20 10.75 3.38 -3.64
C VAL A 20 9.54 2.87 -2.85
N SER A 21 9.59 2.88 -1.52
CA SER A 21 8.46 2.45 -0.70
C SER A 21 7.23 3.32 -0.94
N ALA A 22 7.37 4.64 -0.99
CA ALA A 22 6.25 5.53 -1.31
C ALA A 22 5.67 5.21 -2.70
N THR A 23 6.51 5.09 -3.73
CA THR A 23 6.05 4.73 -5.08
C THR A 23 5.31 3.40 -5.10
N VAL A 24 5.87 2.38 -4.44
CA VAL A 24 5.23 1.05 -4.35
C VAL A 24 3.92 1.15 -3.58
N GLN A 25 3.84 1.92 -2.50
CA GLN A 25 2.61 2.12 -1.73
C GLN A 25 1.50 2.71 -2.59
N PHE A 26 1.77 3.83 -3.27
CA PHE A 26 0.80 4.49 -4.13
C PHE A 26 0.41 3.63 -5.34
N ALA A 27 1.37 2.95 -5.95
CA ALA A 27 1.09 2.01 -7.04
C ALA A 27 0.21 0.84 -6.58
N LEU A 28 0.53 0.24 -5.42
CA LEU A 28 -0.22 -0.88 -4.86
C LEU A 28 -1.63 -0.47 -4.45
N ALA A 29 -1.80 0.69 -3.80
CA ALA A 29 -3.10 1.25 -3.44
C ALA A 29 -3.94 1.59 -4.68
N GLY A 30 -3.33 2.22 -5.68
CA GLY A 30 -3.99 2.56 -6.94
C GLY A 30 -4.42 1.32 -7.73
N LEU A 31 -3.55 0.30 -7.80
CA LEU A 31 -3.88 -0.98 -8.43
C LEU A 31 -4.97 -1.73 -7.66
N ALA A 32 -4.94 -1.73 -6.33
CA ALA A 32 -5.99 -2.35 -5.51
C ALA A 32 -7.34 -1.68 -5.75
N LEU A 33 -7.39 -0.34 -5.72
CA LEU A 33 -8.60 0.41 -6.02
C LEU A 33 -9.09 0.16 -7.44
N ALA A 34 -8.20 0.22 -8.44
CA ALA A 34 -8.56 -0.05 -9.83
C ALA A 34 -9.11 -1.49 -9.99
N ASP A 35 -8.51 -2.47 -9.34
CA ASP A 35 -8.94 -3.87 -9.35
C ASP A 35 -10.32 -4.03 -8.69
N ILE A 36 -10.57 -3.40 -7.54
CA ILE A 36 -11.87 -3.39 -6.84
C ILE A 36 -12.98 -2.79 -7.71
N TRP A 37 -12.68 -1.70 -8.43
CA TRP A 37 -13.65 -1.03 -9.28
C TRP A 37 -13.92 -1.78 -10.58
N ARG A 38 -12.88 -2.43 -11.12
CA ARG A 38 -12.93 -3.15 -12.40
C ARG A 38 -13.47 -4.57 -12.24
N ARG A 39 -13.30 -5.22 -11.08
CA ARG A 39 -13.88 -6.54 -10.79
C ARG A 39 -15.32 -6.45 -10.28
N PRO A 40 -16.21 -7.34 -10.72
CA PRO A 40 -17.54 -7.46 -10.13
C PRO A 40 -17.44 -7.90 -8.68
N ALA A 41 -18.36 -7.42 -7.83
CA ALA A 41 -18.37 -7.70 -6.39
C ALA A 41 -18.35 -9.20 -6.05
N SER A 42 -18.79 -10.05 -6.96
CA SER A 42 -18.78 -11.51 -6.84
C SER A 42 -17.37 -12.11 -6.73
N GLU A 43 -16.37 -11.46 -7.32
CA GLU A 43 -14.95 -11.88 -7.29
C GLU A 43 -14.15 -11.25 -6.15
N VAL A 44 -14.76 -10.33 -5.39
CA VAL A 44 -14.13 -9.69 -4.24
C VAL A 44 -14.75 -10.28 -2.98
N ARG A 45 -13.92 -10.79 -2.06
CA ARG A 45 -14.42 -11.31 -0.77
C ARG A 45 -14.84 -10.16 0.15
N GLY A 46 -16.11 -9.76 0.07
CA GLY A 46 -16.71 -8.73 0.91
C GLY A 46 -17.10 -7.46 0.15
N SER A 47 -17.41 -6.38 0.86
CA SER A 47 -17.85 -5.12 0.24
C SER A 47 -16.67 -4.33 -0.33
N ARG A 48 -16.85 -3.79 -1.55
CA ARG A 48 -15.85 -2.93 -2.22
C ARG A 48 -15.45 -1.73 -1.35
N ALA A 49 -16.41 -1.15 -0.64
CA ALA A 49 -16.16 -0.02 0.26
C ALA A 49 -15.24 -0.41 1.44
N LEU A 50 -15.38 -1.63 1.96
CA LEU A 50 -14.55 -2.13 3.06
C LEU A 50 -13.10 -2.27 2.60
N TRP A 51 -12.89 -2.79 1.38
CA TRP A 51 -11.56 -2.94 0.80
C TRP A 51 -10.94 -1.61 0.38
N SER A 52 -11.73 -0.64 -0.09
CA SER A 52 -11.27 0.73 -0.30
C SER A 52 -10.82 1.39 1.01
N ALA A 53 -11.59 1.21 2.09
CA ALA A 53 -11.21 1.70 3.42
C ALA A 53 -9.97 0.99 3.96
N ALA A 54 -9.85 -0.33 3.74
CA ALA A 54 -8.65 -1.07 4.07
C ALA A 54 -7.45 -0.48 3.33
N CYS A 55 -7.54 -0.21 2.03
CA CYS A 55 -6.46 0.40 1.24
C CYS A 55 -6.00 1.77 1.74
N ALA A 56 -6.82 2.50 2.50
CA ALA A 56 -6.41 3.74 3.16
C ALA A 56 -5.44 3.50 4.34
N VAL A 57 -5.35 2.26 4.84
CA VAL A 57 -4.46 1.86 5.94
C VAL A 57 -3.09 1.48 5.40
N ASN A 58 -2.26 2.48 5.09
CA ASN A 58 -0.84 2.35 4.73
C ASN A 58 -0.59 1.20 3.73
N PHE A 59 0.44 0.37 3.95
CA PHE A 59 0.73 -0.81 3.15
C PHE A 59 -0.14 -2.02 3.51
N ILE A 60 -0.56 -2.12 4.76
CA ILE A 60 -1.27 -3.30 5.28
C ILE A 60 -2.60 -3.49 4.56
N GLY A 61 -3.29 -2.39 4.27
CA GLY A 61 -4.52 -2.32 3.52
C GLY A 61 -4.46 -3.01 2.15
N PRO A 62 -3.74 -2.42 1.18
CA PRO A 62 -3.68 -3.00 -0.15
C PRO A 62 -3.05 -4.40 -0.14
N LEU A 63 -2.07 -4.68 0.74
CA LEU A 63 -1.47 -6.02 0.85
C LEU A 63 -2.51 -7.07 1.28
N SER A 64 -3.35 -6.74 2.27
CA SER A 64 -4.43 -7.63 2.71
C SER A 64 -5.48 -7.86 1.62
N TYR A 65 -5.77 -6.87 0.76
CA TYR A 65 -6.67 -7.02 -0.38
C TYR A 65 -6.12 -8.03 -1.41
N PHE A 66 -4.84 -7.91 -1.78
CA PHE A 66 -4.23 -8.84 -2.73
C PHE A 66 -4.16 -10.28 -2.20
N ILE A 67 -3.92 -10.46 -0.90
CA ILE A 67 -3.79 -11.78 -0.27
C ILE A 67 -5.16 -12.42 0.02
N PHE A 68 -6.09 -11.67 0.60
CA PHE A 68 -7.36 -12.19 1.11
C PHE A 68 -8.60 -11.69 0.37
N GLY A 69 -8.53 -10.50 -0.24
CA GLY A 69 -9.66 -9.84 -0.91
C GLY A 69 -9.96 -10.37 -2.30
N ARG A 70 -8.94 -10.85 -3.01
CA ARG A 70 -9.11 -11.51 -4.31
C ARG A 70 -9.67 -12.92 -4.14
N ARG A 71 -10.81 -13.18 -4.76
CA ARG A 71 -11.29 -14.54 -5.05
C ARG A 71 -10.80 -14.92 -6.45
N LYS A 72 -10.16 -16.08 -6.57
CA LYS A 72 -9.85 -16.67 -7.89
C LYS A 72 -11.14 -17.10 -8.57
#